data_AF-A0A0H3CQK7-F1
#
_entry.id   AF-A0A0H3CQK7-F1
#
_cell.length_a   1.000
_cell.length_b   1.000
_cell.length_c   1.000
_cell.angle_alpha   90.00
_cell.angle_beta   90.00
_cell.angle_gamma   90.00
#
_symmetry.space_group_name_H-M   'P 1'
#
loop_
_entity.id
_entity.type
_entity.pdbx_description
1 polymer ?
#
loop_
_entity_poly.entity_id
_entity_poly.type
_entity_poly.pdbx_seq_one_letter_code
_entity_poly.pdbx_strand_id
1 'polypeptide(L)'
;MANSRDLLSDHVLPLLFSAKESAYKAFPRDLQQHLDFHSIELREIDPHLQQFTFSLTLTLNHEYEAGFRFNGWYTFLGNRVLTLVHLH
;
A
#
# COMPACT_ATOMS: atom_id res chain seq x y z
N MET A 1 16.83 28.01 -1.80
CA MET A 1 16.48 27.23 -3.01
C MET A 1 15.86 25.91 -2.55
N ALA A 2 14.54 25.84 -2.43
CA ALA A 2 13.84 24.58 -2.19
C ALA A 2 13.75 23.88 -3.55
N ASN A 3 14.48 22.77 -3.70
CA ASN A 3 14.81 22.19 -5.00
C ASN A 3 14.10 20.84 -5.16
N SER A 4 13.36 20.72 -6.27
CA SER A 4 12.66 19.56 -6.83
C SER A 4 11.54 18.91 -6.00
N ARG A 5 10.30 19.43 -6.13
CA ARG A 5 9.05 19.06 -5.42
C ARG A 5 9.13 19.40 -3.92
N ASP A 6 8.18 20.17 -3.39
CA ASP A 6 7.86 20.10 -1.96
C ASP A 6 7.82 18.61 -1.59
N LEU A 7 8.76 18.15 -0.76
CA LEU A 7 8.99 16.75 -0.38
C LEU A 7 7.62 16.05 -0.31
N LEU A 8 7.34 15.08 -1.21
CA LEU A 8 6.07 14.31 -1.32
C LEU A 8 5.19 14.61 -0.11
N SER A 9 4.13 15.44 -0.27
CA SER A 9 3.45 16.15 0.85
C SER A 9 3.53 15.40 2.18
N ASP A 10 3.62 16.09 3.33
CA ASP A 10 3.74 15.49 4.67
C ASP A 10 2.81 14.28 4.97
N HIS A 11 1.81 14.05 4.12
CA HIS A 11 0.85 12.98 4.10
C HIS A 11 1.13 11.83 3.10
N VAL A 12 1.77 12.04 1.95
CA VAL A 12 1.94 11.03 0.88
C VAL A 12 2.91 9.92 1.30
N LEU A 13 4.10 10.26 1.81
CA LEU A 13 5.04 9.24 2.26
C LEU A 13 4.51 8.42 3.45
N PRO A 14 3.94 9.04 4.50
CA PRO A 14 3.31 8.29 5.59
C PRO A 14 2.12 7.44 5.12
N LEU A 15 1.31 7.94 4.18
CA LEU A 15 0.22 7.17 3.58
C LEU A 15 0.77 5.93 2.87
N LEU A 16 1.73 6.09 1.96
CA LEU A 16 2.29 4.96 1.21
C LEU A 16 2.95 3.93 2.13
N PHE A 17 3.72 4.40 3.12
CA PHE A 17 4.34 3.53 4.10
C PHE A 17 3.29 2.76 4.91
N SER A 18 2.33 3.46 5.51
CA SER A 18 1.26 2.85 6.30
C SER A 18 0.39 1.91 5.46
N ALA A 19 0.13 2.23 4.19
CA ALA A 19 -0.63 1.38 3.28
C ALA A 19 0.12 0.07 2.99
N LYS A 20 1.43 0.14 2.72
CA LYS A 20 2.27 -1.06 2.51
C LYS A 20 2.39 -1.92 3.75
N GLU A 21 2.53 -1.32 4.93
CA GLU A 21 2.53 -2.03 6.21
C GLU A 21 1.20 -2.76 6.47
N SER A 22 0.06 -2.11 6.17
CA SER A 22 -1.25 -2.75 6.29
C SER A 22 -1.45 -3.86 5.24
N ALA A 23 -0.92 -3.69 4.03
CA ALA A 23 -0.93 -4.73 3.01
C ALA A 23 -0.13 -5.96 3.47
N TYR A 24 1.11 -5.77 3.94
CA TYR A 24 1.93 -6.84 4.50
C TYR A 24 1.18 -7.62 5.60
N LYS A 25 0.50 -6.92 6.52
CA LYS A 25 -0.27 -7.52 7.61
C LYS A 25 -1.53 -8.27 7.14
N ALA A 26 -2.07 -7.91 5.98
CA ALA A 26 -3.26 -8.57 5.42
C ALA A 26 -2.95 -9.94 4.82
N PHE A 27 -1.70 -10.17 4.36
CA PHE A 27 -1.30 -11.48 3.84
C PHE A 27 -1.20 -12.54 4.94
N PRO A 28 -1.50 -13.82 4.64
CA PRO A 28 -1.24 -14.95 5.51
C PRO A 28 0.19 -14.96 6.05
N ARG A 29 0.37 -15.33 7.32
CA ARG A 29 1.65 -15.23 8.04
C ARG A 29 2.77 -16.05 7.39
N ASP A 30 2.45 -17.19 6.79
CA ASP A 30 3.38 -18.05 6.07
C ASP A 30 3.87 -17.43 4.77
N LEU A 31 3.09 -16.54 4.14
CA LEU A 31 3.48 -15.80 2.93
C LEU A 31 4.25 -14.51 3.25
N GLN A 32 4.06 -13.94 4.44
CA GLN A 32 4.71 -12.69 4.85
C GLN A 32 6.25 -12.74 4.78
N GLN A 33 6.89 -13.90 4.98
CA GLN A 33 8.35 -14.04 4.89
C GLN A 33 8.91 -13.86 3.47
N HIS A 34 8.06 -13.96 2.46
CA HIS A 34 8.41 -13.77 1.04
C HIS A 34 8.11 -12.35 0.55
N LEU A 35 7.49 -11.52 1.39
CA LEU A 35 7.15 -10.14 1.08
C LEU A 35 8.20 -9.19 1.62
N ASP A 36 8.60 -8.26 0.76
CA ASP A 36 9.38 -7.09 1.10
C ASP A 36 8.70 -5.81 0.60
N PHE A 37 9.36 -4.66 0.76
CA PHE A 37 8.85 -3.39 0.27
C PHE A 37 8.66 -3.34 -1.26
N HIS A 38 9.39 -4.11 -2.05
CA HIS A 38 9.30 -4.13 -3.52
C HIS A 38 8.25 -5.12 -4.04
N SER A 39 7.80 -6.03 -3.20
CA SER A 39 6.81 -7.07 -3.53
C SER A 39 5.42 -6.53 -3.81
N ILE A 40 5.11 -5.33 -3.33
CA ILE A 40 3.81 -4.66 -3.46
C ILE A 40 3.99 -3.30 -4.13
N GLU A 41 3.27 -3.07 -5.22
CA GLU A 41 3.36 -1.85 -6.02
C GLU A 41 2.05 -1.07 -6.01
N LEU A 42 2.12 0.22 -5.71
CA LEU A 42 1.00 1.14 -5.80
C LEU A 42 0.63 1.35 -7.27
N ARG A 43 -0.62 1.03 -7.62
CA ARG A 43 -1.15 1.24 -8.96
C ARG A 43 -1.91 2.54 -9.05
N GLU A 44 -2.84 2.76 -8.13
CA GLU A 44 -3.79 3.85 -8.18
C GLU A 44 -4.08 4.38 -6.76
N ILE A 45 -4.36 5.68 -6.65
CA ILE A 45 -4.93 6.31 -5.47
C ILE A 45 -6.11 7.15 -5.94
N ASP A 46 -7.27 6.97 -5.30
CA ASP A 46 -8.43 7.84 -5.45
C ASP A 46 -8.62 8.64 -4.15
N PRO A 47 -8.28 9.95 -4.14
CA PRO A 47 -8.45 10.80 -2.97
C PRO A 47 -9.90 11.13 -2.62
N HIS A 48 -10.82 11.03 -3.59
CA HIS A 48 -12.23 11.30 -3.35
C HIS A 48 -12.89 10.15 -2.59
N LEU A 49 -12.53 8.91 -2.97
CA LEU A 49 -13.01 7.69 -2.31
C LEU A 49 -12.15 7.25 -1.13
N GLN A 50 -11.01 7.92 -0.92
CA GLN A 50 -9.98 7.55 0.07
C GLN A 50 -9.54 6.08 -0.08
N GLN A 51 -9.28 5.68 -1.32
CA GLN A 51 -8.91 4.32 -1.70
C GLN A 51 -7.56 4.27 -2.40
N PHE A 52 -6.90 3.13 -2.29
CA PHE A 52 -5.71 2.81 -3.07
C PHE A 52 -5.79 1.38 -3.60
N THR A 53 -5.15 1.17 -4.74
CA THR A 53 -5.05 -0.14 -5.37
C THR A 53 -3.59 -0.56 -5.41
N PHE A 54 -3.31 -1.75 -4.91
CA PHE A 54 -1.99 -2.38 -5.01
C PHE A 54 -2.01 -3.52 -6.02
N SER A 55 -0.81 -3.91 -6.47
CA SER A 55 -0.60 -5.21 -7.10
C SER A 55 0.66 -5.88 -6.58
N LEU A 56 0.69 -7.21 -6.59
CA LEU A 56 1.93 -7.97 -6.38
C LEU A 56 2.87 -7.85 -7.57
N THR A 57 4.17 -7.77 -7.30
CA THR A 57 5.23 -7.79 -8.33
C THR A 57 5.82 -9.18 -8.54
N LEU A 58 5.49 -10.14 -7.67
CA LEU A 58 5.94 -11.52 -7.70
C LEU A 58 4.81 -12.50 -7.36
N THR A 59 4.93 -13.74 -7.81
CA THR A 59 4.00 -14.82 -7.48
C THR A 59 4.39 -15.41 -6.13
N LEU A 60 3.48 -15.37 -5.15
CA LEU A 60 3.66 -16.02 -3.85
C LEU A 60 3.19 -17.48 -3.89
N ASN A 61 2.03 -17.72 -4.50
CA ASN A 61 1.42 -19.03 -4.69
C ASN A 61 0.34 -18.96 -5.80
N HIS A 62 -0.49 -19.99 -5.92
CA HIS A 62 -1.56 -20.08 -6.92
C HIS A 62 -2.77 -19.15 -6.65
N GLU A 63 -2.91 -18.63 -5.42
CA GLU A 63 -3.97 -17.68 -5.06
C GLU A 63 -3.51 -16.23 -5.27
N TYR A 64 -2.23 -15.97 -5.03
CA TYR A 64 -1.60 -14.65 -5.09
C TYR A 64 -0.48 -14.63 -6.14
N GLU A 65 -0.89 -14.56 -7.41
CA GLU A 65 0.01 -14.49 -8.55
C GLU A 65 0.61 -13.08 -8.75
N ALA A 66 1.74 -12.98 -9.46
CA ALA A 66 2.26 -11.69 -9.90
C ALA A 66 1.19 -10.92 -10.69
N GLY A 67 0.98 -9.65 -10.34
CA GLY A 67 -0.09 -8.83 -10.89
C GLY A 67 -1.44 -8.95 -10.17
N PHE A 68 -1.59 -9.85 -9.20
CA PHE A 68 -2.77 -9.92 -8.33
C PHE A 68 -3.06 -8.55 -7.72
N ARG A 69 -4.27 -8.04 -7.95
CA ARG A 69 -4.71 -6.70 -7.52
C ARG A 69 -5.61 -6.79 -6.32
N PHE A 70 -5.42 -5.85 -5.39
CA PHE A 70 -6.24 -5.75 -4.19
C PHE A 70 -6.33 -4.30 -3.75
N ASN A 71 -7.40 -4.01 -3.01
CA ASN A 71 -7.75 -2.65 -2.62
C ASN A 71 -7.44 -2.41 -1.14
N GLY A 72 -7.22 -1.15 -0.82
CA GLY A 72 -7.23 -0.67 0.54
C GLY A 72 -7.87 0.70 0.64
N TRP A 73 -8.09 1.09 1.88
CA TRP A 73 -8.70 2.35 2.27
C TRP A 73 -7.77 3.10 3.19
N TYR A 74 -7.89 4.41 3.20
CA TYR A 74 -7.18 5.24 4.15
C TYR A 74 -8.06 6.35 4.69
N THR A 75 -7.65 6.94 5.81
CA THR A 75 -8.23 8.19 6.26
C THR A 75 -7.19 8.97 7.06
N PHE A 76 -7.23 10.29 6.96
CA PHE A 76 -6.37 11.18 7.74
C PHE A 76 -7.06 11.57 9.05
N LEU A 77 -6.38 11.32 10.16
CA LEU A 77 -6.82 11.66 11.51
C LEU A 77 -5.87 12.73 12.08
N GLY A 78 -6.09 13.98 11.69
CA GLY A 78 -5.15 15.07 11.97
C GLY A 78 -3.81 14.85 11.27
N ASN A 79 -2.72 14.74 12.04
CA ASN A 79 -1.38 14.46 11.50
C ASN A 79 -1.03 12.95 11.40
N ARG A 80 -2.02 12.08 11.55
CA ARG A 80 -1.87 10.62 11.46
C ARG A 80 -2.64 10.08 10.28
N VAL A 81 -2.24 8.92 9.79
CA VAL A 81 -2.96 8.17 8.75
C VAL A 81 -3.32 6.80 9.28
N LEU A 82 -4.57 6.42 9.10
CA LEU A 82 -5.04 5.06 9.27
C LEU A 82 -5.20 4.44 7.89
N THR A 83 -4.73 3.21 7.71
CA THR A 83 -4.89 2.44 6.48
C THR A 83 -5.47 1.07 6.81
N LEU A 84 -6.25 0.54 5.89
CA LEU A 84 -6.83 -0.80 5.96
C LEU A 84 -6.65 -1.47 4.60
N VAL A 85 -6.23 -2.72 4.59
CA VAL A 85 -6.12 -3.53 3.38
C VAL A 85 -6.93 -4.80 3.58
N HIS A 86 -7.64 -5.19 2.52
CA HIS A 86 -8.36 -6.45 2.47
C HIS A 86 -8.02 -7.16 1.16
N LEU A 87 -7.71 -8.46 1.23
CA LEU A 87 -7.24 -9.24 0.06
C LEU A 87 -8.39 -9.91 -0.71
N HIS A 88 -9.66 -9.64 -0.37
CA HIS A 88 -10.85 -10.23 -0.99
C HIS A 88 -11.94 -9.20 -1.32
#